data_AF-A0A2S6RMD4-F1
#
_entry.id   AF-A0A2S6RMD4-F1
#
_cell.length_a   1.000
_cell.length_b   1.000
_cell.length_c   1.000
_cell.angle_alpha   90.00
_cell.angle_beta   90.00
_cell.angle_gamma   90.00
#
_symmetry.space_group_name_H-M   'P 1'
#
loop_
_entity.id
_entity.type
_entity.pdbx_description
1 polymer ?
#
loop_
_entity_poly.entity_id
_entity_poly.type
_entity_poly.pdbx_seq_one_letter_code
_entity_poly.pdbx_strand_id
1 'polypeptide(L)'
;MKNLSKYLLTASTIFLTTTFAQARDQIRIVGSSTVYPFATVVAEKFGISSSFKTPVVESTGSGGGLKIFCQGIGPTHVDITNASRRIKSKEVK
;
A
#
# COMPACT_ATOMS: atom_id res chain seq x y z
N MET A 1 -2.50 -48.69 23.23
CA MET A 1 -2.10 -48.11 21.91
C MET A 1 -3.19 -47.29 21.20
N LYS A 2 -4.49 -47.37 21.56
CA LYS A 2 -5.56 -46.59 20.88
C LYS A 2 -5.59 -45.09 21.25
N ASN A 3 -5.11 -44.71 22.43
CA ASN A 3 -5.14 -43.31 22.90
C ASN A 3 -3.97 -42.46 22.37
N LEU A 4 -2.86 -43.10 21.98
CA LEU A 4 -1.68 -42.40 21.44
C LEU A 4 -1.95 -41.84 20.03
N SER A 5 -2.73 -42.56 19.22
CA SER A 5 -3.21 -42.10 17.91
C SER A 5 -4.14 -40.89 18.02
N LYS A 6 -4.99 -40.81 19.07
CA LYS A 6 -5.84 -39.64 19.33
C LYS A 6 -5.03 -38.38 19.66
N TYR A 7 -3.98 -38.51 20.46
CA TYR A 7 -3.10 -37.38 20.79
C TYR A 7 -2.25 -36.91 19.59
N LEU A 8 -1.81 -37.84 18.73
CA LEU A 8 -1.12 -37.53 17.47
C LEU A 8 -2.03 -36.79 16.46
N LEU A 9 -3.32 -37.16 16.38
CA LEU A 9 -4.28 -36.45 15.53
C LEU A 9 -4.60 -35.03 16.04
N THR A 10 -4.66 -34.83 17.36
CA THR A 10 -4.91 -33.49 17.95
C THR A 10 -3.70 -32.55 17.85
N ALA A 11 -2.47 -33.08 17.75
CA ALA A 11 -1.26 -32.28 17.61
C ALA A 11 -1.09 -31.70 16.20
N SER A 12 -1.56 -32.41 15.16
CA SER A 12 -1.46 -31.95 13.76
C SER A 12 -2.40 -30.78 13.41
N THR A 13 -3.48 -30.55 14.17
CA THR A 13 -4.42 -29.46 13.90
C THR A 13 -3.92 -28.06 14.27
N ILE A 14 -2.78 -27.93 14.96
CA ILE A 14 -2.25 -26.64 15.42
C ILE A 14 -1.35 -25.95 14.37
N PHE A 15 -0.95 -26.64 13.29
CA PHE A 15 0.01 -26.10 12.31
C PHE A 15 -0.60 -25.30 11.14
N LEU A 16 -1.93 -25.19 11.02
CA LEU A 16 -2.57 -24.65 9.81
C LEU A 16 -2.88 -23.14 9.79
N THR A 17 -2.50 -22.35 10.81
CA THR A 17 -2.91 -20.94 10.89
C THR A 17 -1.81 -19.92 10.58
N THR A 18 -0.76 -20.28 9.85
CA THR A 18 0.22 -19.28 9.36
C THR A 18 -0.38 -18.51 8.19
N THR A 19 -1.10 -17.43 8.49
CA THR A 19 -1.52 -16.46 7.48
C THR A 19 -0.28 -15.70 6.98
N PHE A 20 0.13 -15.96 5.73
CA PHE A 20 1.16 -15.14 5.09
C PHE A 20 0.57 -13.75 4.82
N ALA A 21 1.03 -12.74 5.53
CA ALA A 21 0.69 -11.35 5.23
C ALA A 21 1.26 -10.99 3.85
N GLN A 22 0.41 -10.97 2.83
CA GLN A 22 0.74 -10.50 1.49
C GLN A 22 0.75 -8.97 1.51
N ALA A 23 1.93 -8.38 1.77
CA ALA A 23 2.16 -6.96 1.52
C ALA A 23 2.18 -6.71 0.00
N ARG A 24 1.74 -5.52 -0.42
CA ARG A 24 1.81 -5.11 -1.82
C ARG A 24 3.22 -4.60 -2.15
N ASP A 25 3.78 -5.04 -3.28
CA ASP A 25 5.18 -4.76 -3.66
C ASP A 25 5.40 -3.50 -4.53
N GLN A 26 4.38 -2.66 -4.71
CA GLN A 26 4.45 -1.52 -5.63
C GLN A 26 3.81 -0.30 -5.03
N ILE A 27 4.54 0.80 -4.90
CA ILE A 27 4.05 2.07 -4.35
C ILE A 27 2.98 2.68 -5.27
N ARG A 28 1.90 3.22 -4.69
CA ARG A 28 0.82 3.94 -5.39
C ARG A 28 0.73 5.37 -4.88
N ILE A 29 0.82 6.32 -5.80
CA ILE A 29 0.88 7.75 -5.54
C ILE A 29 -0.28 8.43 -6.27
N VAL A 30 -1.00 9.31 -5.57
CA VAL A 30 -2.07 10.14 -6.15
C VAL A 30 -1.82 11.61 -5.87
N GLY A 31 -2.47 12.53 -6.59
CA GLY A 31 -2.58 13.92 -6.15
C GLY A 31 -2.40 14.95 -7.26
N SER A 32 -1.68 16.04 -6.94
CA SER A 32 -1.69 17.26 -7.75
C SER A 32 -1.30 17.06 -9.21
N SER A 33 -2.13 17.53 -10.13
CA SER A 33 -1.85 17.54 -11.58
C SER A 33 -0.64 18.38 -11.96
N THR A 34 -0.31 19.40 -11.16
CA THR A 34 0.88 20.23 -11.35
C THR A 34 2.17 19.56 -10.88
N VAL A 35 2.09 18.63 -9.91
CA VAL A 35 3.25 17.86 -9.41
C VAL A 35 3.41 16.54 -10.16
N TYR A 36 2.32 16.05 -10.76
CA TYR A 36 2.25 14.80 -11.53
C TYR A 36 3.46 14.57 -12.46
N PRO A 37 3.81 15.47 -13.41
CA PRO A 37 4.91 15.19 -14.34
C PRO A 37 6.27 15.04 -13.63
N PHE A 38 6.51 15.78 -12.55
CA PHE A 38 7.75 15.65 -11.76
C PHE A 38 7.79 14.33 -10.99
N ALA A 39 6.67 13.96 -10.36
CA ALA A 39 6.54 12.72 -9.61
C ALA A 39 6.69 11.48 -10.50
N THR A 40 6.14 11.53 -11.72
CA THR A 40 6.31 10.46 -12.72
C THR A 40 7.79 10.27 -13.07
N VAL A 41 8.53 11.36 -13.33
CA VAL A 41 9.97 11.24 -13.63
C VAL A 41 10.75 10.63 -12.45
N VAL A 42 10.41 11.00 -11.22
CA VAL A 42 11.04 10.41 -10.02
C VAL A 42 10.69 8.92 -9.89
N ALA A 43 9.42 8.55 -10.11
CA ALA A 43 8.98 7.16 -10.06
C ALA A 43 9.70 6.30 -11.10
N GLU A 44 9.78 6.76 -12.35
CA GLU A 44 10.51 6.07 -13.43
C GLU A 44 12.00 5.90 -13.08
N LYS A 45 12.66 6.96 -12.63
CA LYS A 45 14.07 6.88 -12.22
C LYS A 45 14.28 5.91 -11.06
N PHE A 46 13.37 5.88 -10.09
CA PHE A 46 13.42 4.93 -8.98
C PHE A 46 13.28 3.48 -9.46
N GLY A 47 12.35 3.20 -10.38
CA GLY A 47 12.19 1.88 -10.97
C GLY A 47 13.40 1.42 -11.79
N ILE A 48 14.07 2.35 -12.50
CA ILE A 48 15.28 2.05 -13.27
C ILE A 48 16.50 1.83 -12.36
N SER A 49 16.63 2.59 -11.27
CA SER A 49 17.82 2.58 -10.40
C SER A 49 17.75 1.61 -9.23
N SER A 50 16.62 0.93 -9.03
CA SER A 50 16.42 0.01 -7.91
C SER A 50 15.88 -1.34 -8.37
N SER A 51 15.88 -2.31 -7.48
CA SER A 51 15.24 -3.62 -7.70
C SER A 51 13.74 -3.60 -7.42
N PHE A 52 13.16 -2.46 -7.06
CA PHE A 52 11.75 -2.32 -6.71
C PHE A 52 10.91 -2.00 -7.95
N LYS A 53 9.63 -2.38 -7.91
CA LYS A 53 8.68 -2.04 -8.98
C LYS A 53 8.53 -0.52 -9.09
N THR A 54 8.48 -0.01 -10.32
CA THR A 54 8.19 1.40 -10.60
C THR A 54 6.88 1.82 -9.92
N PRO A 55 6.88 2.90 -9.11
CA PRO A 55 5.67 3.42 -8.48
C PRO A 55 4.63 3.82 -9.53
N VAL A 56 3.36 3.54 -9.24
CA VAL A 56 2.24 4.04 -10.06
C VAL A 56 1.88 5.43 -9.57
N VAL A 57 1.85 6.40 -10.49
CA VAL A 57 1.48 7.79 -10.19
C VAL A 57 0.21 8.15 -10.95
N GLU A 58 -0.80 8.67 -10.27
CA GLU A 58 -2.07 9.09 -10.86
C GLU A 58 -2.39 10.56 -10.52
N SER A 59 -2.85 11.31 -11.52
CA SER A 59 -3.27 12.70 -11.35
C SER A 59 -4.73 12.77 -10.92
N THR A 60 -4.98 13.26 -9.69
CA THR A 60 -6.32 13.35 -9.08
C THR A 60 -6.61 14.75 -8.50
N GLY A 61 -5.66 15.69 -8.62
CA GLY A 61 -5.69 17.00 -7.99
C GLY A 61 -5.33 16.95 -6.49
N SER A 62 -4.80 18.04 -5.93
CA SER A 62 -4.32 18.04 -4.53
C SER A 62 -5.41 17.66 -3.51
N GLY A 63 -6.64 18.16 -3.69
CA GLY A 63 -7.76 17.84 -2.79
C GLY A 63 -8.34 16.45 -3.03
N GLY A 64 -8.42 16.01 -4.29
CA GLY A 64 -8.89 14.67 -4.64
C GLY A 64 -7.92 13.59 -4.17
N GLY A 65 -6.62 13.80 -4.36
CA GLY A 65 -5.56 12.91 -3.88
C GLY A 65 -5.57 12.76 -2.37
N LEU A 66 -5.69 13.87 -1.63
CA LEU A 66 -5.78 13.81 -0.17
C LEU A 66 -7.06 13.09 0.29
N LYS A 67 -8.20 13.31 -0.38
CA LYS A 67 -9.44 12.57 -0.10
C LYS A 67 -9.26 11.07 -0.31
N ILE A 68 -8.58 10.64 -1.37
CA ILE A 68 -8.30 9.21 -1.65
C ILE A 68 -7.31 8.65 -0.60
N PHE A 69 -6.27 9.42 -0.27
CA PHE A 69 -5.27 9.04 0.72
C PHE A 69 -5.85 8.84 2.12
N CYS A 70 -6.80 9.68 2.53
CA CYS A 70 -7.46 9.56 3.83
C CYS A 70 -8.52 8.44 3.89
N GLN A 71 -8.70 7.61 2.86
CA GLN A 71 -9.67 6.50 2.89
C GLN A 71 -9.26 5.35 3.82
N GLY A 72 -7.98 5.22 4.16
CA GLY A 72 -7.50 4.21 5.10
C GLY A 72 -6.04 3.86 4.89
N ILE A 73 -5.61 2.80 5.58
CA ILE A 73 -4.25 2.24 5.51
C ILE A 73 -4.29 0.81 4.99
N GLY A 74 -3.19 0.32 4.44
CA GLY A 74 -3.03 -1.07 4.02
C GLY A 74 -3.01 -1.28 2.51
N PRO A 75 -2.96 -2.55 2.05
CA PRO A 75 -2.64 -2.90 0.66
C PRO A 75 -3.60 -2.34 -0.40
N THR A 76 -4.85 -2.06 -0.02
CA THR A 76 -5.89 -1.52 -0.92
C THR A 76 -5.87 0.00 -1.03
N HIS A 77 -5.17 0.69 -0.14
CA HIS A 77 -5.10 2.15 -0.08
C HIS A 77 -3.82 2.66 -0.76
N VAL A 78 -3.83 3.94 -1.12
CA VAL A 78 -2.67 4.64 -1.71
C VAL A 78 -1.64 4.94 -0.63
N ASP A 79 -0.36 4.98 -1.01
CA ASP A 79 0.74 5.12 -0.05
C ASP A 79 1.20 6.57 0.12
N ILE A 80 1.07 7.38 -0.93
CA ILE A 80 1.56 8.76 -0.97
C ILE A 80 0.53 9.64 -1.66
N THR A 81 0.35 10.86 -1.14
CA THR A 81 -0.33 11.93 -1.88
C THR A 81 0.53 13.18 -2.08
N ASN A 82 0.62 13.64 -3.31
CA ASN A 82 1.34 14.85 -3.68
C ASN A 82 0.40 16.05 -3.72
N ALA A 83 0.88 17.22 -3.30
CA ALA A 83 0.11 18.45 -3.30
C ALA A 83 0.93 19.64 -3.81
N SER A 84 0.30 20.55 -4.55
CA SER A 84 0.92 21.82 -4.97
C SER A 84 0.50 23.00 -4.10
N ARG A 85 -0.10 22.71 -2.95
CA ARG A 85 -0.50 23.67 -1.93
C ARG A 85 -0.52 23.00 -0.57
N ARG A 86 -0.59 23.82 0.48
CA ARG A 86 -0.78 23.34 1.85
C ARG A 86 -2.12 22.62 2.02
N ILE A 87 -2.14 21.67 2.94
CA ILE A 87 -3.33 20.96 3.41
C ILE A 87 -4.26 21.97 4.11
N LYS A 88 -5.56 21.90 3.83
CA LYS A 88 -6.59 22.71 4.52
C LYS A 88 -7.11 21.95 5.73
N SER A 89 -7.46 22.67 6.80
CA SER A 89 -8.00 22.06 8.03
C SER A 89 -9.26 21.22 7.80
N LYS A 90 -10.06 21.53 6.76
CA LYS A 90 -11.25 20.75 6.41
C LYS A 90 -10.96 19.42 5.70
N GLU A 91 -9.72 19.19 5.27
CA GLU A 91 -9.31 17.98 4.54
C GLU A 91 -8.72 16.90 5.46
N VAL A 92 -8.51 17.22 6.74
CA VAL A 92 -7.93 16.32 7.76
C VAL A 92 -8.88 16.13 8.93
N LYS A 93 -10.18 16.07 8.64
CA LYS A 93 -11.22 15.87 9.65
C LYS A 93 -11.61 14.41 9.73
#